data_AF-A0A350Q755-F1
#
_entry.id   AF-A0A350Q755-F1
#
_cell.length_a   1.000
_cell.length_b   1.000
_cell.length_c   1.000
_cell.angle_alpha   90.00
_cell.angle_beta   90.00
_cell.angle_gamma   90.00
#
_symmetry.space_group_name_H-M   'P 1'
#
loop_
_entity.id
_entity.type
_entity.pdbx_description
1 polymer ?
#
loop_
_entity_poly.entity_id
_entity_poly.type
_entity_poly.pdbx_seq_one_letter_code
_entity_poly.pdbx_strand_id
1 'polypeptide(L)'
;AVDTERGLFIFGIGSSAPQQPELAGTDGEWPDRLYHGSTVALDARTGELVWWAQHHTDMWNNDATYDRILVDAPLTPDPPDALGVNPDITPGEARELVIGSFSKDAIFYAYDRSDGTFLYARPTAYQNVIQGYDGRTGAFITNPDAVMIADADREATICRENRQIPQGAYSPLTNAYYVPAFNGRCSVMRVRSLSPTLQTGYNTTTVRSAPNPVAHLGQPEAIDVSTGKTLWRLDREAPLYGMLTTGGGLLFSADTYRRFYAIDQWTGEILWETILNGVSDMAPITYSVDGRQYIAVISPGGTLGSSSHVGQLRARVPIGQRNVGHTLFVFALPE
;
A
#
# COMPACT_ATOMS: atom_id res chain seq x y z
N ALA A 1 -11.03 1.60 8.52
CA ALA A 1 -11.43 0.51 9.43
C ALA A 1 -12.31 1.06 10.54
N VAL A 2 -13.18 0.24 11.12
CA VAL A 2 -13.99 0.61 12.29
C VAL A 2 -13.69 -0.40 13.39
N ASP A 3 -13.20 0.07 14.53
CA ASP A 3 -13.13 -0.71 15.77
C ASP A 3 -14.43 -0.46 16.53
N THR A 4 -15.34 -1.42 16.50
CA THR A 4 -16.67 -1.29 17.11
C THR A 4 -16.64 -1.41 18.63
N GLU A 5 -15.61 -2.04 19.20
CA GLU A 5 -15.47 -2.21 20.64
C GLU A 5 -15.07 -0.88 21.29
N ARG A 6 -14.12 -0.18 20.68
CA ARG A 6 -13.67 1.15 21.13
C ARG A 6 -14.47 2.30 20.57
N GLY A 7 -15.25 2.07 19.51
CA GLY A 7 -15.95 3.12 18.79
C GLY A 7 -15.00 4.02 17.98
N LEU A 8 -13.94 3.45 17.39
CA LEU A 8 -12.96 4.20 16.60
C LEU A 8 -13.21 4.06 15.09
N PHE A 9 -13.12 5.17 14.36
CA PHE A 9 -12.96 5.18 12.90
C PHE A 9 -11.50 5.47 12.56
N ILE A 10 -10.80 4.45 12.02
CA ILE A 10 -9.37 4.50 11.75
C ILE A 10 -9.15 4.56 10.23
N PHE A 11 -8.53 5.62 9.72
CA PHE A 11 -8.34 5.83 8.29
C PHE A 11 -7.04 6.57 7.99
N GLY A 12 -6.72 6.67 6.70
CA GLY A 12 -5.51 7.31 6.22
C GLY A 12 -5.71 8.70 5.66
N ILE A 13 -4.72 9.57 5.86
CA ILE A 13 -4.68 10.90 5.28
C ILE A 13 -3.69 10.92 4.12
N GLY A 14 -4.11 11.51 3.00
CA GLY A 14 -3.30 11.60 1.78
C GLY A 14 -2.23 12.69 1.83
N SER A 15 -1.78 13.06 0.64
CA SER A 15 -0.74 14.08 0.41
C SER A 15 -1.23 15.50 0.71
N SER A 16 -0.29 16.42 0.98
CA SER A 16 -0.56 17.87 1.07
C SER A 16 -0.43 18.56 -0.29
N ALA A 17 -1.03 19.75 -0.44
CA ALA A 17 -0.88 20.58 -1.64
C ALA A 17 -0.61 22.07 -1.28
N PRO A 18 0.49 22.67 -1.77
CA PRO A 18 1.62 22.04 -2.45
C PRO A 18 2.36 21.02 -1.58
N GLN A 19 2.94 19.99 -2.22
CA GLN A 19 3.61 18.89 -1.53
C GLN A 19 4.88 19.34 -0.78
N GLN A 20 5.59 20.35 -1.27
CA GLN A 20 6.82 20.81 -0.64
C GLN A 20 6.49 21.66 0.60
N PRO A 21 7.03 21.32 1.78
CA PRO A 21 6.79 22.05 3.02
C PRO A 21 7.11 23.55 2.92
N GLU A 22 8.22 23.93 2.31
CA GLU A 22 8.59 25.35 2.20
C GLU A 22 7.59 26.19 1.38
N LEU A 23 6.83 25.56 0.47
CA LEU A 23 5.95 26.27 -0.47
C LEU A 23 4.48 26.38 -0.03
N ALA A 24 4.00 25.57 0.92
CA ALA A 24 2.61 25.72 1.41
C ALA A 24 2.47 26.63 2.65
N GLY A 25 3.49 27.45 2.94
CA GLY A 25 3.36 28.53 3.91
C GLY A 25 3.16 28.08 5.37
N THR A 26 3.91 27.06 5.81
CA THR A 26 4.03 26.81 7.26
C THR A 26 4.82 27.95 7.92
N ASP A 27 4.56 28.18 9.20
CA ASP A 27 5.26 29.11 10.09
C ASP A 27 6.71 28.70 10.43
N GLY A 28 7.30 27.81 9.63
CA GLY A 28 8.70 27.42 9.73
C GLY A 28 8.99 26.27 10.69
N GLU A 29 7.99 25.69 11.37
CA GLU A 29 8.22 24.44 12.12
C GLU A 29 8.30 23.25 11.15
N TRP A 30 9.45 22.60 11.18
CA TRP A 30 9.85 21.47 10.34
C TRP A 30 10.44 20.41 11.28
N PRO A 31 10.04 19.12 11.21
CA PRO A 31 8.84 18.54 10.56
C PRO A 31 7.64 18.66 11.54
N ASP A 32 6.39 18.85 11.17
CA ASP A 32 5.57 18.01 10.29
C ASP A 32 4.22 18.70 10.03
N ARG A 33 3.70 18.59 8.80
CA ARG A 33 2.35 19.07 8.44
C ARG A 33 1.29 18.07 8.84
N LEU A 34 1.02 18.01 10.13
CA LEU A 34 -0.04 17.16 10.62
C LEU A 34 -1.38 17.50 9.94
N TYR A 35 -2.14 16.53 9.43
CA TYR A 35 -1.97 15.07 9.55
C TYR A 35 -1.67 14.38 8.22
N HIS A 36 -0.98 15.01 7.25
CA HIS A 36 -0.68 14.33 5.98
C HIS A 36 0.17 13.06 6.18
N GLY A 37 0.10 12.11 5.25
CA GLY A 37 0.91 10.89 5.34
C GLY A 37 0.70 10.06 6.63
N SER A 38 -0.46 10.21 7.28
CA SER A 38 -0.74 9.64 8.61
C SER A 38 -1.85 8.61 8.59
N THR A 39 -1.84 7.72 9.59
CA THR A 39 -3.04 7.03 10.07
C THR A 39 -3.64 7.83 11.21
N VAL A 40 -4.95 8.04 11.17
CA VAL A 40 -5.72 8.82 12.14
C VAL A 40 -6.86 7.96 12.67
N ALA A 41 -7.08 8.02 13.98
CA ALA A 41 -8.26 7.48 14.64
C ALA A 41 -9.12 8.60 15.21
N LEU A 42 -10.40 8.58 14.83
CA LEU A 42 -11.43 9.46 15.38
C LEU A 42 -12.41 8.64 16.20
N ASP A 43 -13.06 9.27 17.17
CA ASP A 43 -14.29 8.74 17.74
C ASP A 43 -15.35 8.67 16.63
N ALA A 44 -15.88 7.48 16.39
CA ALA A 44 -16.73 7.19 15.24
C ALA A 44 -18.10 7.87 15.29
N ARG A 45 -18.49 8.43 16.46
CA ARG A 45 -19.79 9.10 16.65
C ARG A 45 -19.68 10.61 16.58
N THR A 46 -18.61 11.16 17.13
CA THR A 46 -18.40 12.61 17.30
C THR A 46 -17.45 13.19 16.26
N GLY A 47 -16.54 12.38 15.72
CA GLY A 47 -15.46 12.82 14.85
C GLY A 47 -14.29 13.47 15.60
N GLU A 48 -14.27 13.44 16.93
CA GLU A 48 -13.14 13.94 17.72
C GLU A 48 -11.89 13.09 17.50
N LEU A 49 -10.74 13.75 17.40
CA LEU A 49 -9.44 13.08 17.25
C LEU A 49 -9.08 12.33 18.53
N VAL A 50 -8.76 11.04 18.41
CA VAL A 50 -8.34 10.19 19.53
C VAL A 50 -6.82 10.01 19.50
N TRP A 51 -6.29 9.53 18.38
CA TRP A 51 -4.85 9.38 18.17
C TRP A 51 -4.49 9.50 16.69
N TRP A 52 -3.21 9.70 16.41
CA TRP A 52 -2.66 9.70 15.06
C TRP A 52 -1.23 9.17 15.07
N ALA A 53 -0.79 8.63 13.94
CA ALA A 53 0.58 8.19 13.71
C ALA A 53 1.00 8.58 12.29
N GLN A 54 1.99 9.46 12.18
CA GLN A 54 2.49 9.94 10.89
C GLN A 54 3.60 9.02 10.37
N HIS A 55 3.47 8.58 9.12
CA HIS A 55 4.42 7.64 8.51
C HIS A 55 5.56 8.35 7.79
N HIS A 56 5.30 9.56 7.29
CA HIS A 56 6.26 10.44 6.64
C HIS A 56 5.65 11.83 6.42
N THR A 57 6.48 12.86 6.23
CA THR A 57 6.07 14.10 5.57
C THR A 57 6.05 13.88 4.06
N ASP A 58 4.88 13.93 3.43
CA ASP A 58 4.79 13.67 1.99
C ASP A 58 5.30 14.84 1.15
N MET A 59 6.36 14.58 0.40
CA MET A 59 6.90 15.46 -0.64
C MET A 59 6.85 14.80 -2.03
N TRP A 60 6.32 13.58 -2.09
CA TRP A 60 6.55 12.61 -3.16
C TRP A 60 5.25 11.97 -3.65
N ASN A 61 4.06 12.46 -3.32
CA ASN A 61 2.82 11.81 -3.73
C ASN A 61 2.71 10.39 -3.19
N ASN A 62 3.25 10.15 -2.00
CA ASN A 62 3.13 8.91 -1.25
C ASN A 62 1.88 8.94 -0.36
N ASP A 63 0.70 9.11 -0.98
CA ASP A 63 -0.56 9.14 -0.23
C ASP A 63 -0.70 7.96 0.71
N ALA A 64 -0.93 8.24 2.00
CA ALA A 64 -1.13 7.21 3.00
C ALA A 64 -2.61 6.85 3.16
N THR A 65 -3.38 6.66 2.08
CA THR A 65 -4.84 6.49 2.13
C THR A 65 -5.34 5.05 2.03
N TYR A 66 -4.44 4.06 1.98
CA TYR A 66 -4.81 2.68 1.67
C TYR A 66 -5.45 1.91 2.84
N ASP A 67 -5.78 0.64 2.65
CA ASP A 67 -6.44 -0.21 3.64
C ASP A 67 -5.69 -0.26 4.98
N ARG A 68 -6.49 -0.24 6.05
CA ARG A 68 -6.10 -0.52 7.43
C ARG A 68 -6.82 -1.78 7.86
N ILE A 69 -6.08 -2.83 8.19
CA ILE A 69 -6.66 -4.09 8.67
C ILE A 69 -6.47 -4.14 10.18
N LEU A 70 -7.56 -4.42 10.90
CA LEU A 70 -7.53 -4.63 12.34
C LEU A 70 -7.32 -6.12 12.61
N VAL A 71 -6.29 -6.45 13.37
CA VAL A 71 -5.90 -7.85 13.65
C VAL A 71 -5.50 -7.97 15.11
N ASP A 72 -5.86 -9.07 15.75
CA ASP A 72 -5.33 -9.43 17.07
C ASP A 72 -4.30 -10.53 16.87
N ALA A 73 -3.06 -10.30 17.31
CA ALA A 73 -2.00 -11.28 17.15
C ALA A 73 -0.98 -11.20 18.30
N PRO A 74 -0.37 -12.33 18.70
CA PRO A 74 0.83 -12.30 19.52
C PRO A 74 1.97 -11.67 18.72
N LEU A 75 2.71 -10.74 19.30
CA LEU A 75 3.83 -10.09 18.61
C LEU A 75 5.17 -10.66 19.05
N THR A 76 6.00 -11.04 18.08
CA THR A 76 7.42 -11.34 18.28
C THR A 76 8.18 -10.82 17.05
N PRO A 77 8.26 -9.48 16.85
CA PRO A 77 8.76 -8.93 15.60
C PRO A 77 10.23 -9.28 15.38
N ASP A 78 10.50 -9.86 14.21
CA ASP A 78 11.82 -10.14 13.66
C ASP A 78 11.75 -10.02 12.12
N PRO A 79 11.34 -8.84 11.59
CA PRO A 79 11.15 -8.67 10.16
C PRO A 79 12.49 -8.55 9.42
N PRO A 80 12.57 -9.01 8.16
CA PRO A 80 13.72 -8.73 7.31
C PRO A 80 13.84 -7.22 7.06
N ASP A 81 15.09 -6.72 7.04
CA ASP A 81 15.41 -5.34 6.71
C ASP A 81 14.58 -4.31 7.48
N ALA A 82 14.36 -4.58 8.78
CA ALA A 82 13.55 -3.76 9.66
C ALA A 82 13.91 -2.27 9.56
N LEU A 83 12.91 -1.42 9.32
CA LEU A 83 13.08 0.04 9.35
C LEU A 83 12.97 0.57 10.77
N GLY A 84 12.23 -0.12 11.64
CA GLY A 84 12.14 0.15 13.07
C GLY A 84 11.36 -0.96 13.76
N VAL A 85 11.75 -1.27 15.00
CA VAL A 85 11.05 -2.22 15.89
C VAL A 85 11.00 -1.61 17.27
N ASN A 86 9.83 -1.61 17.90
CA ASN A 86 9.67 -1.06 19.23
C ASN A 86 10.33 -1.96 20.27
N PRO A 87 11.34 -1.45 21.01
CA PRO A 87 12.07 -2.25 21.99
C PRO A 87 11.27 -2.59 23.24
N ASP A 88 10.11 -1.96 23.45
CA ASP A 88 9.24 -2.19 24.61
C ASP A 88 8.19 -3.30 24.35
N ILE A 89 8.22 -3.95 23.19
CA ILE A 89 7.35 -5.10 22.91
C ILE A 89 7.79 -6.27 23.78
N THR A 90 6.84 -6.83 24.55
CA THR A 90 7.04 -8.10 25.24
C THR A 90 6.79 -9.25 24.25
N PRO A 91 7.80 -10.08 23.91
CA PRO A 91 7.63 -11.16 22.96
C PRO A 91 6.50 -12.13 23.35
N GLY A 92 5.64 -12.45 22.39
CA GLY A 92 4.50 -13.36 22.53
C GLY A 92 3.25 -12.72 23.15
N GLU A 93 3.33 -11.47 23.62
CA GLU A 93 2.17 -10.75 24.14
C GLU A 93 1.17 -10.49 22.99
N ALA A 94 -0.10 -10.80 23.22
CA ALA A 94 -1.18 -10.47 22.31
C ALA A 94 -1.37 -8.96 22.24
N ARG A 95 -1.45 -8.42 21.03
CA ARG A 95 -1.66 -6.99 20.78
C ARG A 95 -2.77 -6.81 19.76
N GLU A 96 -3.47 -5.69 19.90
CA GLU A 96 -4.57 -5.30 19.02
C GLU A 96 -4.02 -4.33 18.00
N LEU A 97 -3.87 -4.81 16.76
CA LEU A 97 -3.09 -4.15 15.74
C LEU A 97 -3.98 -3.42 14.75
N VAL A 98 -3.45 -2.34 14.21
CA VAL A 98 -3.80 -1.85 12.88
C VAL A 98 -2.58 -2.02 11.98
N ILE A 99 -2.75 -2.78 10.90
CA ILE A 99 -1.66 -3.17 10.00
C ILE A 99 -1.99 -2.85 8.55
N GLY A 100 -0.93 -2.77 7.75
CA GLY A 100 -1.04 -2.72 6.30
C GLY A 100 0.15 -2.03 5.66
N SER A 101 0.12 -1.99 4.33
CA SER A 101 0.94 -1.06 3.57
C SER A 101 0.09 0.18 3.31
N PHE A 102 0.23 1.19 4.16
CA PHE A 102 -0.71 2.31 4.20
C PHE A 102 -0.52 3.33 3.08
N SER A 103 0.67 3.32 2.47
CA SER A 103 1.18 4.35 1.58
C SER A 103 1.84 3.74 0.33
N LYS A 104 2.19 4.58 -0.64
CA LYS A 104 2.93 4.20 -1.84
C LYS A 104 4.43 3.99 -1.60
N ASP A 105 4.88 4.25 -0.37
CA ASP A 105 6.27 4.23 0.09
C ASP A 105 6.92 2.84 0.18
N ALA A 106 6.19 1.76 -0.10
CA ALA A 106 6.70 0.39 -0.04
C ALA A 106 6.98 -0.11 1.38
N ILE A 107 6.23 0.35 2.37
CA ILE A 107 6.46 -0.06 3.75
C ILE A 107 5.21 -0.77 4.26
N PHE A 108 5.43 -1.85 4.99
CA PHE A 108 4.43 -2.48 5.85
C PHE A 108 4.61 -1.92 7.26
N TYR A 109 3.49 -1.55 7.87
CA TYR A 109 3.43 -0.93 9.17
C TYR A 109 2.55 -1.73 10.12
N ALA A 110 2.94 -1.76 11.39
CA ALA A 110 2.10 -2.22 12.49
C ALA A 110 2.09 -1.17 13.61
N TYR A 111 0.89 -0.78 14.03
CA TYR A 111 0.64 0.07 15.19
C TYR A 111 -0.35 -0.61 16.12
N ASP A 112 -0.29 -0.28 17.41
CA ASP A 112 -1.36 -0.62 18.34
C ASP A 112 -2.59 0.23 18.00
N ARG A 113 -3.73 -0.41 17.73
CA ARG A 113 -4.94 0.31 17.28
C ARG A 113 -5.62 1.10 18.40
N SER A 114 -5.25 0.85 19.66
CA SER A 114 -5.86 1.51 20.81
C SER A 114 -5.38 2.94 20.99
N ASP A 115 -4.09 3.19 20.77
CA ASP A 115 -3.44 4.48 21.06
C ASP A 115 -2.48 4.98 19.97
N GLY A 116 -2.28 4.20 18.89
CA GLY A 116 -1.36 4.56 17.81
C GLY A 116 0.11 4.29 18.12
N THR A 117 0.43 3.55 19.19
CA THR A 117 1.81 3.16 19.51
C THR A 117 2.46 2.44 18.34
N PHE A 118 3.62 2.92 17.89
CA PHE A 118 4.41 2.26 16.85
C PHE A 118 4.92 0.91 17.35
N LEU A 119 4.78 -0.14 16.53
CA LEU A 119 5.24 -1.49 16.89
C LEU A 119 6.40 -1.92 16.02
N TYR A 120 6.23 -1.94 14.70
CA TYR A 120 7.32 -2.16 13.76
C TYR A 120 6.97 -1.71 12.36
N ALA A 121 8.00 -1.50 11.53
CA ALA A 121 7.87 -1.26 10.11
C ALA A 121 8.99 -1.96 9.33
N ARG A 122 8.67 -2.42 8.12
CA ARG A 122 9.61 -3.10 7.23
C ARG A 122 9.24 -2.94 5.75
N PRO A 123 10.22 -2.96 4.83
CA PRO A 123 9.95 -2.72 3.41
C PRO A 123 9.18 -3.89 2.77
N THR A 124 8.31 -3.60 1.80
CA THR A 124 7.61 -4.56 0.93
C THR A 124 8.18 -4.59 -0.49
N ALA A 125 8.90 -3.53 -0.87
CA ALA A 125 9.64 -3.42 -2.13
C ALA A 125 10.74 -2.38 -1.97
N TYR A 126 11.58 -2.21 -2.99
CA TYR A 126 12.67 -1.23 -2.93
C TYR A 126 12.13 0.22 -2.94
N GLN A 127 12.63 1.02 -2.01
CA GLN A 127 12.35 2.45 -1.88
C GLN A 127 13.59 3.13 -1.28
N ASN A 128 13.77 4.42 -1.56
CA ASN A 128 14.94 5.18 -1.07
C ASN A 128 14.59 6.48 -0.33
N VAL A 129 13.32 6.63 0.05
CA VAL A 129 12.75 7.84 0.66
C VAL A 129 12.87 7.81 2.18
N ILE A 130 12.55 6.68 2.82
CA ILE A 130 12.60 6.51 4.27
C ILE A 130 13.76 5.58 4.64
N GLN A 131 14.64 6.03 5.53
CA GLN A 131 15.78 5.26 6.02
C GLN A 131 15.43 4.40 7.24
N GLY A 132 14.48 4.84 8.05
CA GLY A 132 14.10 4.13 9.26
C GLY A 132 13.02 4.85 10.06
N TYR A 133 12.69 4.25 11.20
CA TYR A 133 11.81 4.79 12.22
C TYR A 133 12.48 4.61 13.58
N ASP A 134 12.39 5.63 14.44
CA ASP A 134 12.68 5.45 15.85
C ASP A 134 11.73 4.41 16.44
N GLY A 135 12.27 3.33 16.99
CA GLY A 135 11.47 2.20 17.45
C GLY A 135 10.49 2.54 18.57
N ARG A 136 10.82 3.50 19.45
CA ARG A 136 9.94 3.84 20.60
C ARG A 136 8.83 4.78 20.19
N THR A 137 9.13 5.76 19.35
CA THR A 137 8.23 6.87 19.03
C THR A 137 7.53 6.72 17.68
N GLY A 138 8.08 5.91 16.78
CA GLY A 138 7.63 5.86 15.39
C GLY A 138 8.01 7.09 14.56
N ALA A 139 8.88 7.98 15.07
CA ALA A 139 9.37 9.12 14.31
C ALA A 139 10.17 8.65 13.10
N PHE A 140 9.77 9.07 11.89
CA PHE A 140 10.40 8.65 10.65
C PHE A 140 11.73 9.38 10.41
N ILE A 141 12.65 8.70 9.72
CA ILE A 141 13.93 9.25 9.30
C ILE A 141 13.93 9.28 7.77
N THR A 142 13.78 10.47 7.21
CA THR A 142 13.82 10.66 5.75
C THR A 142 15.27 10.66 5.24
N ASN A 143 15.49 10.02 4.09
CA ASN A 143 16.76 10.11 3.39
C ASN A 143 17.02 11.57 2.93
N PRO A 144 18.10 12.24 3.38
CA PRO A 144 18.38 13.63 3.00
C PRO A 144 18.52 13.84 1.48
N ASP A 145 18.97 12.82 0.73
CA ASP A 145 19.07 12.90 -0.73
C ASP A 145 17.70 12.84 -1.42
N ALA A 146 16.68 12.31 -0.75
CA ALA A 146 15.31 12.24 -1.25
C ALA A 146 14.49 13.50 -0.89
N VAL A 147 14.94 14.34 0.05
CA VAL A 147 14.22 15.54 0.49
C VAL A 147 14.03 16.51 -0.69
N MET A 148 12.79 16.96 -0.88
CA MET A 148 12.39 17.94 -1.90
C MET A 148 12.13 19.29 -1.23
N ILE A 149 13.01 20.26 -1.49
CA ILE A 149 12.91 21.65 -1.00
C ILE A 149 12.40 22.59 -2.10
N ALA A 150 12.08 23.85 -1.76
CA ALA A 150 11.71 24.92 -2.68
C ALA A 150 12.90 25.41 -3.53
N ASP A 151 13.57 24.48 -4.20
CA ASP A 151 14.63 24.71 -5.16
C ASP A 151 14.24 24.00 -6.47
N ALA A 152 14.04 24.79 -7.53
CA ALA A 152 13.64 24.27 -8.83
C ALA A 152 14.80 23.61 -9.59
N ASP A 153 16.05 23.85 -9.19
CA ASP A 153 17.25 23.27 -9.80
C ASP A 153 17.73 22.01 -9.06
N ARG A 154 17.27 21.80 -7.81
CA ARG A 154 17.53 20.57 -7.07
C ARG A 154 16.83 19.38 -7.72
N GLU A 155 17.62 18.42 -8.13
CA GLU A 155 17.16 17.09 -8.54
C GLU A 155 17.37 16.08 -7.41
N ALA A 156 16.40 15.19 -7.20
CA ALA A 156 16.50 14.03 -6.32
C ALA A 156 16.10 12.77 -7.09
N THR A 157 16.83 11.67 -6.88
CA THR A 157 16.42 10.37 -7.41
C THR A 157 15.48 9.73 -6.42
N ILE A 158 14.25 9.43 -6.83
CA ILE A 158 13.18 8.91 -5.99
C ILE A 158 12.70 7.57 -6.55
N CYS A 159 12.75 6.54 -5.70
CA CYS A 159 12.19 5.21 -5.94
C CYS A 159 11.03 5.02 -4.95
N ARG A 160 9.82 4.90 -5.49
CA ARG A 160 8.55 4.86 -4.74
C ARG A 160 7.48 4.22 -5.62
N GLU A 161 6.21 4.36 -5.22
CA GLU A 161 5.06 3.82 -5.95
C GLU A 161 5.12 2.32 -6.05
N ASN A 162 5.20 1.68 -4.90
CA ASN A 162 5.26 0.21 -4.79
C ASN A 162 3.93 -0.41 -4.35
N ARG A 163 2.92 0.46 -4.18
CA ARG A 163 1.52 0.15 -3.88
C ARG A 163 0.61 1.19 -4.57
N GLN A 164 -0.61 0.80 -4.92
CA GLN A 164 -1.67 1.69 -5.38
C GLN A 164 -2.99 1.34 -4.64
N ILE A 165 -4.09 1.99 -5.06
CA ILE A 165 -5.46 1.83 -4.52
C ILE A 165 -5.86 0.38 -4.18
N PRO A 166 -5.54 -0.66 -4.97
CA PRO A 166 -6.16 -1.97 -4.76
C PRO A 166 -5.66 -2.62 -3.47
N GLN A 167 -6.63 -3.03 -2.65
CA GLN A 167 -6.42 -3.50 -1.29
C GLN A 167 -5.62 -4.81 -1.19
N GLY A 168 -4.89 -4.94 -0.08
CA GLY A 168 -4.35 -6.23 0.36
C GLY A 168 -5.45 -7.07 0.99
N ALA A 169 -5.07 -8.26 1.47
CA ALA A 169 -5.97 -9.15 2.20
C ALA A 169 -5.27 -9.70 3.44
N TYR A 170 -6.03 -10.12 4.43
CA TYR A 170 -5.52 -10.84 5.61
C TYR A 170 -6.19 -12.20 5.70
N SER A 171 -5.45 -13.25 6.09
CA SER A 171 -6.03 -14.56 6.38
C SER A 171 -5.77 -14.94 7.83
N PRO A 172 -6.81 -15.08 8.67
CA PRO A 172 -6.66 -15.60 10.03
C PRO A 172 -6.10 -17.03 10.06
N LEU A 173 -6.28 -17.80 8.97
CA LEU A 173 -5.76 -19.16 8.88
C LEU A 173 -4.23 -19.17 8.89
N THR A 174 -3.61 -18.24 8.16
CA THR A 174 -2.14 -18.13 8.03
C THR A 174 -1.53 -17.09 8.95
N ASN A 175 -2.35 -16.29 9.61
CA ASN A 175 -1.96 -15.06 10.29
C ASN A 175 -1.10 -14.13 9.41
N ALA A 176 -1.42 -14.07 8.11
CA ALA A 176 -0.62 -13.32 7.14
C ALA A 176 -1.41 -12.19 6.47
N TYR A 177 -0.73 -11.06 6.29
CA TYR A 177 -1.13 -10.00 5.38
C TYR A 177 -0.53 -10.25 3.99
N TYR A 178 -1.40 -10.31 2.99
CA TYR A 178 -1.06 -10.44 1.58
C TYR A 178 -1.04 -9.06 0.96
N VAL A 179 0.15 -8.61 0.54
CA VAL A 179 0.36 -7.30 -0.06
C VAL A 179 0.50 -7.46 -1.59
N PRO A 180 -0.29 -6.73 -2.41
CA PRO A 180 -0.07 -6.62 -3.85
C PRO A 180 1.11 -5.67 -4.14
N ALA A 181 2.27 -5.96 -3.56
CA ALA A 181 3.46 -5.14 -3.74
C ALA A 181 4.02 -5.30 -5.17
N PHE A 182 4.63 -4.22 -5.65
CA PHE A 182 5.30 -4.17 -6.95
C PHE A 182 6.45 -3.16 -6.87
N ASN A 183 7.40 -3.24 -7.80
CA ASN A 183 8.58 -2.36 -7.86
C ASN A 183 8.31 -1.19 -8.83
N GLY A 184 7.90 -0.05 -8.27
CA GLY A 184 7.61 1.16 -9.02
C GLY A 184 8.82 1.75 -9.75
N ARG A 185 8.58 2.76 -10.60
CA ARG A 185 9.67 3.42 -11.33
C ARG A 185 10.52 4.27 -10.39
N CYS A 186 11.83 4.11 -10.49
CA CYS A 186 12.77 5.12 -10.01
C CYS A 186 12.84 6.28 -11.02
N SER A 187 12.76 7.52 -10.53
CA SER A 187 12.76 8.73 -11.35
C SER A 187 13.64 9.80 -10.74
N VAL A 188 14.33 10.56 -11.57
CA VAL A 188 14.92 11.83 -11.14
C VAL A 188 13.85 12.90 -11.20
N MET A 189 13.59 13.54 -10.07
CA MET A 189 12.49 14.47 -9.85
C MET A 189 13.00 15.81 -9.35
N ARG A 190 12.26 16.88 -9.66
CA ARG A 190 12.47 18.21 -9.09
C ARG A 190 11.14 18.93 -8.87
N VAL A 191 11.17 20.04 -8.15
CA VAL A 191 10.00 20.91 -8.00
C VAL A 191 9.63 21.53 -9.34
N ARG A 192 8.33 21.58 -9.64
CA ARG A 192 7.81 22.11 -10.91
C ARG A 192 7.78 23.64 -10.93
N SER A 193 7.40 24.27 -9.83
CA SER A 193 7.27 25.73 -9.70
C SER A 193 7.54 26.17 -8.26
N LEU A 194 8.22 27.31 -8.08
CA LEU A 194 8.35 27.99 -6.79
C LEU A 194 7.12 28.84 -6.44
N SER A 195 6.16 28.94 -7.36
CA SER A 195 4.87 29.60 -7.15
C SER A 195 3.75 28.65 -7.58
N PRO A 196 3.48 27.58 -6.80
CA PRO A 196 2.43 26.63 -7.13
C PRO A 196 1.04 27.28 -7.02
N THR A 197 0.13 26.81 -7.85
CA THR A 197 -1.30 27.15 -7.83
C THR A 197 -2.12 25.98 -7.30
N LEU A 198 -3.40 26.20 -6.99
CA LEU A 198 -4.33 25.12 -6.63
C LEU A 198 -4.39 24.03 -7.71
N GLN A 199 -4.22 24.39 -8.98
CA GLN A 199 -4.24 23.45 -10.11
C GLN A 199 -2.94 22.65 -10.26
N THR A 200 -1.85 23.08 -9.61
CA THR A 200 -0.54 22.42 -9.69
C THR A 200 -0.09 21.86 -8.35
N GLY A 201 -1.03 21.46 -7.49
CA GLY A 201 -0.79 21.06 -6.09
C GLY A 201 0.25 19.95 -5.87
N TYR A 202 0.40 18.98 -6.78
CA TYR A 202 1.49 18.00 -6.68
C TYR A 202 2.87 18.67 -6.79
N ASN A 203 2.99 19.70 -7.63
CA ASN A 203 4.18 20.54 -7.80
C ASN A 203 5.52 19.79 -7.96
N THR A 204 5.48 18.53 -8.40
CA THR A 204 6.66 17.73 -8.75
C THR A 204 6.65 17.42 -10.24
N THR A 205 7.83 17.25 -10.83
CA THR A 205 7.98 16.79 -12.22
C THR A 205 9.08 15.77 -12.33
N THR A 206 8.85 14.73 -13.13
CA THR A 206 9.89 13.78 -13.53
C THR A 206 10.73 14.40 -14.64
N VAL A 207 12.04 14.45 -14.44
CA VAL A 207 13.02 14.91 -15.44
C VAL A 207 13.43 13.76 -16.35
N ARG A 208 13.77 12.62 -15.75
CA ARG A 208 14.20 11.40 -16.45
C ARG A 208 13.95 10.17 -15.59
N SER A 209 13.87 9.01 -16.23
CA SER A 209 13.90 7.72 -15.54
C SER A 209 15.27 7.47 -14.91
N ALA A 210 15.28 6.79 -13.76
CA ALA A 210 16.48 6.26 -13.14
C ALA A 210 16.41 4.72 -13.10
N PRO A 211 17.55 4.01 -13.07
CA PRO A 211 17.54 2.56 -12.89
C PRO A 211 16.88 2.17 -11.56
N ASN A 212 15.98 1.19 -11.60
CA ASN A 212 15.54 0.49 -10.38
C ASN A 212 16.47 -0.71 -10.16
N PRO A 213 17.04 -0.90 -8.96
CA PRO A 213 17.88 -2.07 -8.68
C PRO A 213 17.14 -3.41 -8.73
N VAL A 214 15.81 -3.40 -8.73
CA VAL A 214 14.96 -4.60 -8.85
C VAL A 214 14.41 -4.74 -10.26
N ALA A 215 14.55 -5.93 -10.85
CA ALA A 215 14.24 -6.18 -12.26
C ALA A 215 12.77 -6.53 -12.55
N HIS A 216 12.06 -7.12 -11.58
CA HIS A 216 10.68 -7.58 -11.74
C HIS A 216 9.68 -6.53 -11.25
N LEU A 217 8.65 -6.24 -12.03
CA LEU A 217 7.64 -5.26 -11.64
C LEU A 217 6.71 -5.83 -10.57
N GLY A 218 6.16 -7.02 -10.74
CA GLY A 218 5.29 -7.64 -9.73
C GLY A 218 6.07 -8.33 -8.62
N GLN A 219 5.69 -8.10 -7.37
CA GLN A 219 6.32 -8.76 -6.22
C GLN A 219 5.32 -9.01 -5.07
N PRO A 220 4.17 -9.68 -5.32
CA PRO A 220 3.21 -9.97 -4.25
C PRO A 220 3.85 -10.82 -3.17
N GLU A 221 3.48 -10.56 -1.92
CA GLU A 221 4.13 -11.12 -0.75
C GLU A 221 3.12 -11.44 0.33
N ALA A 222 3.35 -12.55 1.05
CA ALA A 222 2.66 -12.88 2.29
C ALA A 222 3.58 -12.57 3.49
N ILE A 223 3.09 -11.74 4.41
CA ILE A 223 3.81 -11.27 5.59
C ILE A 223 3.12 -11.83 6.82
N ASP A 224 3.82 -12.64 7.61
CA ASP A 224 3.35 -13.05 8.93
C ASP A 224 3.21 -11.83 9.84
N VAL A 225 2.02 -11.61 10.39
CA VAL A 225 1.72 -10.39 11.15
C VAL A 225 2.40 -10.37 12.52
N SER A 226 2.62 -11.53 13.12
CA SER A 226 3.23 -11.69 14.44
C SER A 226 4.71 -11.32 14.44
N THR A 227 5.41 -11.69 13.37
CA THR A 227 6.88 -11.59 13.26
C THR A 227 7.33 -10.56 12.23
N GLY A 228 6.46 -10.18 11.29
CA GLY A 228 6.81 -9.38 10.12
C GLY A 228 7.66 -10.14 9.09
N LYS A 229 7.82 -11.45 9.23
CA LYS A 229 8.60 -12.28 8.29
C LYS A 229 7.82 -12.55 7.01
N THR A 230 8.57 -12.64 5.91
CA THR A 230 8.06 -13.14 4.64
C THR A 230 7.77 -14.64 4.74
N LEU A 231 6.52 -15.03 4.51
CA LEU A 231 6.14 -16.44 4.37
C LEU A 231 6.46 -16.94 2.95
N TRP A 232 6.09 -16.15 1.96
CA TRP A 232 6.46 -16.35 0.56
C TRP A 232 6.40 -15.02 -0.20
N ARG A 233 7.10 -14.97 -1.32
CA ARG A 233 7.14 -13.84 -2.24
C ARG A 233 7.28 -14.35 -3.66
N LEU A 234 6.54 -13.78 -4.60
CA LEU A 234 6.62 -14.16 -6.01
C LEU A 234 7.25 -13.03 -6.80
N ASP A 235 8.35 -13.31 -7.51
CA ASP A 235 8.88 -12.35 -8.47
C ASP A 235 8.17 -12.56 -9.81
N ARG A 236 7.46 -11.53 -10.29
CA ARG A 236 6.55 -11.62 -11.43
C ARG A 236 6.77 -10.49 -12.42
N GLU A 237 6.47 -10.79 -13.69
CA GLU A 237 6.47 -9.76 -14.71
C GLU A 237 5.36 -8.72 -14.48
N ALA A 238 4.13 -9.14 -14.23
CA ALA A 238 3.00 -8.24 -13.96
C ALA A 238 2.67 -8.14 -12.46
N PRO A 239 2.34 -6.94 -11.95
CA PRO A 239 1.86 -6.76 -10.59
C PRO A 239 0.48 -7.41 -10.41
N LEU A 240 0.27 -7.99 -9.23
CA LEU A 240 -1.06 -8.35 -8.76
C LEU A 240 -1.79 -7.12 -8.23
N TYR A 241 -3.11 -7.13 -8.36
CA TYR A 241 -4.00 -6.09 -7.91
C TYR A 241 -5.22 -6.67 -7.25
N GLY A 242 -5.54 -6.13 -6.07
CA GLY A 242 -6.72 -6.49 -5.31
C GLY A 242 -6.64 -7.94 -4.84
N MET A 243 -6.73 -8.15 -3.54
CA MET A 243 -6.56 -9.48 -2.96
C MET A 243 -7.80 -9.88 -2.16
N LEU A 244 -8.15 -11.15 -2.23
CA LEU A 244 -9.22 -11.77 -1.43
C LEU A 244 -8.74 -13.12 -0.91
N THR A 245 -8.72 -13.28 0.39
CA THR A 245 -8.51 -14.57 1.06
C THR A 245 -9.85 -15.23 1.32
N THR A 246 -9.87 -16.56 1.36
CA THR A 246 -11.08 -17.35 1.68
C THR A 246 -10.76 -18.45 2.68
N GLY A 247 -11.78 -18.92 3.42
CA GLY A 247 -11.64 -20.00 4.39
C GLY A 247 -11.21 -21.35 3.79
N GLY A 248 -11.23 -21.50 2.46
CA GLY A 248 -10.74 -22.68 1.75
C GLY A 248 -9.22 -22.70 1.55
N GLY A 249 -8.48 -21.71 2.06
CA GLY A 249 -7.03 -21.65 1.89
C GLY A 249 -6.57 -20.98 0.58
N LEU A 250 -7.45 -20.22 -0.08
CA LEU A 250 -7.18 -19.60 -1.37
C LEU A 250 -7.07 -18.09 -1.28
N LEU A 251 -6.13 -17.54 -2.04
CA LEU A 251 -5.96 -16.12 -2.35
C LEU A 251 -6.37 -15.87 -3.81
N PHE A 252 -7.33 -14.99 -4.05
CA PHE A 252 -7.75 -14.56 -5.39
C PHE A 252 -7.22 -13.17 -5.70
N SER A 253 -6.70 -12.98 -6.92
CA SER A 253 -6.20 -11.69 -7.39
C SER A 253 -6.14 -11.62 -8.91
N ALA A 254 -6.08 -10.41 -9.47
CA ALA A 254 -5.92 -10.19 -10.91
C ALA A 254 -4.62 -9.44 -11.23
N ASP A 255 -4.18 -9.46 -12.48
CA ASP A 255 -3.00 -8.72 -12.93
C ASP A 255 -3.23 -7.83 -14.16
N THR A 256 -2.19 -7.06 -14.49
CA THR A 256 -2.17 -6.19 -15.68
C THR A 256 -2.05 -6.93 -17.01
N TYR A 257 -1.89 -8.25 -16.99
CA TYR A 257 -1.99 -9.13 -18.16
C TYR A 257 -3.36 -9.76 -18.33
N ARG A 258 -4.37 -9.24 -17.61
CA ARG A 258 -5.77 -9.68 -17.65
C ARG A 258 -5.98 -11.07 -17.06
N ARG A 259 -5.00 -11.59 -16.33
CA ARG A 259 -5.15 -12.91 -15.72
C ARG A 259 -5.80 -12.76 -14.37
N PHE A 260 -6.75 -13.64 -14.07
CA PHE A 260 -7.35 -13.80 -12.76
C PHE A 260 -6.91 -15.13 -12.19
N TYR A 261 -6.48 -15.13 -10.93
CA TYR A 261 -5.78 -16.24 -10.29
C TYR A 261 -6.54 -16.75 -9.08
N ALA A 262 -6.45 -18.05 -8.84
CA ALA A 262 -6.57 -18.66 -7.52
C ALA A 262 -5.19 -19.17 -7.10
N ILE A 263 -4.71 -18.72 -5.94
CA ILE A 263 -3.37 -18.94 -5.43
C ILE A 263 -3.49 -19.67 -4.09
N ASP A 264 -2.65 -20.67 -3.84
CA ASP A 264 -2.51 -21.27 -2.52
C ASP A 264 -1.96 -20.23 -1.54
N GLN A 265 -2.71 -19.92 -0.48
CA GLN A 265 -2.36 -18.82 0.42
C GLN A 265 -1.14 -19.15 1.31
N TRP A 266 -0.74 -20.42 1.42
CA TRP A 266 0.38 -20.88 2.24
C TRP A 266 1.70 -20.90 1.47
N THR A 267 1.65 -21.19 0.17
CA THR A 267 2.86 -21.40 -0.65
C THR A 267 3.05 -20.33 -1.73
N GLY A 268 1.99 -19.62 -2.09
CA GLY A 268 2.00 -18.70 -3.24
C GLY A 268 1.88 -19.42 -4.59
N GLU A 269 1.65 -20.73 -4.61
CA GLU A 269 1.48 -21.50 -5.85
C GLU A 269 0.20 -21.08 -6.59
N ILE A 270 0.29 -20.85 -7.90
CA ILE A 270 -0.89 -20.60 -8.74
C ILE A 270 -1.56 -21.94 -9.03
N LEU A 271 -2.75 -22.13 -8.48
CA LEU A 271 -3.53 -23.37 -8.63
C LEU A 271 -4.47 -23.31 -9.83
N TRP A 272 -4.94 -22.11 -10.18
CA TRP A 272 -5.83 -21.90 -11.31
C TRP A 272 -5.67 -20.48 -11.86
N GLU A 273 -5.86 -20.33 -13.16
CA GLU A 273 -5.91 -19.03 -13.82
C GLU A 273 -6.91 -18.99 -14.98
N THR A 274 -7.39 -17.80 -15.31
CA THR A 274 -8.14 -17.53 -16.54
C THR A 274 -7.83 -16.15 -17.09
N ILE A 275 -8.14 -15.91 -18.37
CA ILE A 275 -7.96 -14.62 -19.04
C ILE A 275 -9.29 -13.87 -19.06
N LEU A 276 -9.29 -12.65 -18.53
CA LEU A 276 -10.39 -11.70 -18.56
C LEU A 276 -10.39 -10.89 -19.87
N ASN A 277 -11.50 -10.20 -20.15
CA ASN A 277 -11.62 -9.33 -21.32
C ASN A 277 -10.72 -8.07 -21.24
N GLY A 278 -10.18 -7.73 -20.07
CA GLY A 278 -9.39 -6.53 -19.81
C GLY A 278 -8.58 -6.63 -18.51
N VAL A 279 -7.81 -5.59 -18.19
CA VAL A 279 -7.05 -5.56 -16.92
C VAL A 279 -8.03 -5.43 -15.78
N SER A 280 -7.98 -6.28 -14.77
CA SER A 280 -8.66 -6.03 -13.51
C SER A 280 -7.66 -5.48 -12.51
N ASP A 281 -7.98 -4.33 -11.94
CA ASP A 281 -7.20 -3.68 -10.89
C ASP A 281 -8.06 -3.40 -9.64
N MET A 282 -9.14 -4.14 -9.45
CA MET A 282 -10.03 -4.06 -8.29
C MET A 282 -9.99 -5.38 -7.54
N ALA A 283 -10.23 -5.37 -6.23
CA ALA A 283 -10.28 -6.63 -5.50
C ALA A 283 -11.53 -7.43 -5.86
N PRO A 284 -11.38 -8.76 -6.02
CA PRO A 284 -12.52 -9.65 -6.13
C PRO A 284 -13.30 -9.69 -4.82
N ILE A 285 -14.55 -10.13 -4.89
CA ILE A 285 -15.39 -10.43 -3.73
C ILE A 285 -15.86 -11.90 -3.78
N THR A 286 -16.26 -12.43 -2.64
CA THR A 286 -16.98 -13.71 -2.56
C THR A 286 -18.30 -13.55 -1.84
N TYR A 287 -19.28 -14.36 -2.24
CA TYR A 287 -20.60 -14.44 -1.61
C TYR A 287 -21.18 -15.84 -1.83
N SER A 288 -22.31 -16.13 -1.21
CA SER A 288 -23.05 -17.38 -1.45
C SER A 288 -24.51 -17.10 -1.82
N VAL A 289 -25.08 -17.97 -2.66
CA VAL A 289 -26.51 -18.00 -3.02
C VAL A 289 -26.94 -19.45 -2.97
N ASP A 290 -28.00 -19.75 -2.21
CA ASP A 290 -28.55 -21.11 -2.06
C ASP A 290 -27.50 -22.18 -1.72
N GLY A 291 -26.55 -21.83 -0.86
CA GLY A 291 -25.48 -22.72 -0.41
C GLY A 291 -24.30 -22.88 -1.39
N ARG A 292 -24.35 -22.26 -2.57
CA ARG A 292 -23.24 -22.25 -3.54
C ARG A 292 -22.41 -20.99 -3.40
N GLN A 293 -21.09 -21.13 -3.30
CA GLN A 293 -20.15 -20.01 -3.25
C GLN A 293 -19.84 -19.48 -4.65
N TYR A 294 -19.74 -18.16 -4.77
CA TYR A 294 -19.35 -17.44 -5.95
C TYR A 294 -18.17 -16.51 -5.67
N ILE A 295 -17.33 -16.30 -6.69
CA ILE A 295 -16.27 -15.30 -6.71
C ILE A 295 -16.56 -14.33 -7.85
N ALA A 296 -16.56 -13.03 -7.57
CA ALA A 296 -16.83 -12.01 -8.59
C ALA A 296 -15.71 -11.00 -8.72
N VAL A 297 -15.41 -10.59 -9.96
CA VAL A 297 -14.36 -9.61 -10.30
C VAL A 297 -14.79 -8.78 -11.50
N ILE A 298 -14.49 -7.48 -11.49
CA ILE A 298 -14.83 -6.55 -12.57
C ILE A 298 -13.64 -6.42 -13.53
N SER A 299 -13.91 -6.45 -14.83
CA SER A 299 -12.90 -6.19 -15.86
C SER A 299 -13.50 -5.53 -17.13
N PRO A 300 -12.80 -4.55 -17.75
CA PRO A 300 -11.59 -3.94 -17.24
C PRO A 300 -11.90 -3.03 -16.04
N GLY A 301 -10.94 -2.94 -15.12
CA GLY A 301 -10.74 -1.79 -14.26
C GLY A 301 -10.14 -0.61 -15.04
N GLY A 302 -9.67 0.42 -14.35
CA GLY A 302 -9.35 1.68 -15.03
C GLY A 302 -8.54 2.70 -14.23
N THR A 303 -7.76 2.25 -13.24
CA THR A 303 -6.92 3.15 -12.47
C THR A 303 -5.74 3.68 -13.31
N LEU A 304 -5.25 4.87 -12.95
CA LEU A 304 -4.01 5.41 -13.54
C LEU A 304 -2.81 4.51 -13.28
N GLY A 305 -2.79 3.82 -12.13
CA GLY A 305 -1.75 2.87 -11.75
C GLY A 305 -1.63 1.69 -12.71
N SER A 306 -2.75 0.99 -12.96
CA SER A 306 -2.75 -0.17 -13.88
C SER A 306 -2.41 0.23 -15.31
N SER A 307 -2.89 1.40 -15.75
CA SER A 307 -2.54 2.00 -17.03
C SER A 307 -1.04 2.28 -17.16
N SER A 308 -0.42 2.85 -16.11
CA SER A 308 1.02 3.11 -16.05
C SER A 308 1.83 1.81 -16.14
N HIS A 309 1.44 0.76 -15.41
CA HIS A 309 2.12 -0.52 -15.43
C HIS A 309 2.02 -1.25 -16.77
N VAL A 310 0.87 -1.23 -17.44
CA VAL A 310 0.79 -1.75 -18.82
C VAL A 310 1.73 -1.02 -19.77
N GLY A 311 1.87 0.30 -19.61
CA GLY A 311 2.89 1.08 -20.33
C GLY A 311 4.32 0.68 -19.98
N GLN A 312 4.63 0.39 -18.71
CA GLN A 312 5.93 -0.10 -18.25
C GLN A 312 6.29 -1.45 -18.88
N LEU A 313 5.31 -2.36 -18.92
CA LEU A 313 5.43 -3.67 -19.53
C LEU A 313 5.45 -3.62 -21.06
N ARG A 314 5.22 -2.45 -21.66
CA ARG A 314 5.03 -2.27 -23.12
C ARG A 314 3.94 -3.19 -23.68
N ALA A 315 2.97 -3.54 -22.84
CA ALA A 315 1.91 -4.46 -23.16
C ALA A 315 0.82 -3.74 -23.97
N ARG A 316 0.24 -4.44 -24.95
CA ARG A 316 -0.93 -3.96 -25.69
C ARG A 316 -2.17 -4.63 -25.14
N VAL A 317 -2.73 -4.04 -24.10
CA VAL A 317 -3.94 -4.52 -23.44
C VAL A 317 -5.04 -3.48 -23.63
N PRO A 318 -6.30 -3.88 -23.92
CA PRO A 318 -7.42 -2.95 -23.91
C PRO A 318 -7.57 -2.37 -22.49
N ILE A 319 -7.08 -1.15 -22.30
CA ILE A 319 -7.34 -0.31 -21.14
C ILE A 319 -8.00 0.93 -21.69
N GLY A 320 -9.15 1.33 -21.16
CA GLY A 320 -9.68 2.64 -21.51
C GLY A 320 -11.07 2.96 -20.99
N GLN A 321 -11.23 4.23 -20.62
CA GLN A 321 -12.52 4.88 -20.32
C GLN A 321 -13.45 5.01 -21.55
N ARG A 322 -13.00 4.60 -22.74
CA ARG A 322 -13.76 4.72 -24.00
C ARG A 322 -13.76 3.39 -24.75
N ASN A 323 -14.95 2.94 -25.15
CA ASN A 323 -15.21 1.81 -26.04
C ASN A 323 -14.77 0.41 -25.53
N VAL A 324 -14.56 0.22 -24.23
CA VAL A 324 -14.43 -1.12 -23.62
C VAL A 324 -15.64 -1.36 -22.72
N GLY A 325 -16.41 -2.42 -22.98
CA GLY A 325 -17.49 -2.82 -22.09
C GLY A 325 -16.93 -3.33 -20.77
N HIS A 326 -17.48 -2.85 -19.65
CA HIS A 326 -17.19 -3.40 -18.32
C HIS A 326 -18.00 -4.68 -18.10
N THR A 327 -17.32 -5.74 -17.70
CA THR A 327 -17.87 -7.06 -17.45
C THR A 327 -17.64 -7.43 -16.00
N LEU A 328 -18.70 -7.86 -15.32
CA LEU A 328 -18.60 -8.56 -14.05
C LEU A 328 -18.49 -10.05 -14.34
N PHE A 329 -17.31 -10.64 -14.10
CA PHE A 329 -17.13 -12.08 -14.15
C PHE A 329 -17.56 -12.67 -12.82
N VAL A 330 -18.31 -13.77 -12.87
CA VAL A 330 -18.75 -14.52 -11.70
C VAL A 330 -18.38 -15.99 -11.91
N PHE A 331 -17.58 -16.54 -10.99
CA PHE A 331 -17.07 -17.89 -11.01
C PHE A 331 -17.67 -18.72 -9.89
N ALA A 332 -17.92 -20.00 -10.16
CA ALA A 332 -18.29 -21.01 -9.16
C ALA A 332 -17.75 -22.37 -9.63
N LEU A 333 -17.63 -23.33 -8.71
CA LEU A 333 -17.36 -24.72 -9.08
C LEU A 333 -18.52 -25.27 -9.94
N PRO A 334 -18.26 -26.24 -10.84
CA PRO A 334 -19.31 -26.96 -11.57
C PRO A 334 -20.32 -27.61 -10.63
N GLU A 335 -21.51 -27.90 -11.18
CA GLU A 335 -22.54 -28.70 -10.50
C GLU A 335 -22.18 -30.19 -10.47
#